data_AF-R9SJT6-F1
#
_entry.id   AF-R9SJT6-F1
#
_cell.length_a   1.000
_cell.length_b   1.000
_cell.length_c   1.000
_cell.angle_alpha   90.00
_cell.angle_beta   90.00
_cell.angle_gamma   90.00
#
_symmetry.space_group_name_H-M   'P 1'
#
loop_
_entity.id
_entity.type
_entity.pdbx_description
1 polymer ?
#
loop_
_entity_poly.entity_id
_entity_poly.type
_entity_poly.pdbx_seq_one_letter_code
_entity_poly.pdbx_strand_id
1 'polypeptide(L)'
;MGKYTSIKINSNLADELKILKEENNLASLNEVIEKLIPNAVNEEYQFNREPPAFTLKGSKENLPISYSMLKKSDNGKTWSTDLMEATILFNDNYGCLIRFMIPNTDEVDCIYYHYLK
;
A
#
# COMPACT_ATOMS: atom_id res chain seq x y z
N MET A 1 -6.40 30.50 2.60
CA MET A 1 -5.26 29.90 1.86
C MET A 1 -5.67 28.50 1.45
N GLY A 2 -5.63 28.17 0.15
CA GLY A 2 -5.97 26.84 -0.33
C GLY A 2 -4.99 25.78 0.20
N LYS A 3 -5.48 24.59 0.54
CA LYS A 3 -4.62 23.45 0.87
C LYS A 3 -4.02 22.93 -0.44
N TYR A 4 -2.70 23.00 -0.56
CA TYR A 4 -1.98 22.41 -1.70
C TYR A 4 -1.46 21.02 -1.32
N THR A 5 -1.71 20.05 -2.19
CA THR A 5 -1.13 18.71 -2.08
C THR A 5 0.10 18.64 -2.97
N SER A 6 1.22 18.19 -2.42
CA SER A 6 2.46 17.96 -3.20
C SER A 6 2.58 16.49 -3.57
N ILE A 7 2.85 16.22 -4.84
CA ILE A 7 3.09 14.85 -5.35
C ILE A 7 4.54 14.80 -5.84
N LYS A 8 5.27 13.76 -5.43
CA LYS A 8 6.60 13.47 -5.98
C LYS A 8 6.45 12.46 -7.12
N ILE A 9 7.02 12.79 -8.26
CA ILE A 9 7.09 11.93 -9.44
C ILE A 9 8.56 11.73 -9.83
N ASN A 10 8.84 10.68 -10.62
CA ASN A 10 10.19 10.47 -11.14
C ASN A 10 10.54 11.56 -12.19
N SER A 11 11.84 11.72 -12.47
CA SER A 11 12.33 12.76 -13.39
C SER A 11 11.81 12.59 -14.82
N ASN A 12 11.75 11.35 -15.30
CA ASN A 12 11.36 11.06 -16.68
C ASN A 12 9.89 11.48 -16.94
N LEU A 13 8.98 11.13 -16.04
CA LEU A 13 7.58 11.54 -16.12
C LEU A 13 7.43 13.06 -15.99
N ALA A 14 8.26 13.70 -15.15
CA ALA A 14 8.25 15.16 -15.03
C ALA A 14 8.66 15.85 -16.34
N ASP A 15 9.60 15.27 -17.09
CA ASP A 15 10.02 15.81 -18.38
C ASP A 15 8.97 15.59 -19.48
N GLU A 16 8.32 14.42 -19.50
CA GLU A 16 7.17 14.16 -20.39
C GLU A 16 6.02 15.15 -20.15
N LEU A 17 5.70 15.45 -18.88
CA LEU A 17 4.66 16.43 -18.55
C LEU A 17 5.02 17.86 -18.98
N LYS A 18 6.31 18.23 -18.98
CA LYS A 18 6.76 19.54 -19.50
C LYS A 18 6.60 19.62 -21.01
N ILE A 19 6.95 18.55 -21.73
CA ILE A 19 6.76 18.48 -23.19
C ILE A 19 5.28 18.67 -23.52
N LEU A 20 4.39 17.92 -22.86
CA LEU A 20 2.94 18.05 -23.05
C LEU A 20 2.42 19.46 -22.73
N LYS A 21 2.98 20.12 -21.72
CA LYS A 21 2.64 21.52 -21.40
C LYS A 21 2.95 22.44 -22.59
N GLU A 22 4.13 22.30 -23.18
CA GLU A 22 4.59 23.12 -24.30
C GLU A 22 3.79 22.84 -25.56
N GLU A 23 3.60 21.58 -25.93
CA GLU A 23 2.83 21.15 -27.11
C GLU A 23 1.37 21.64 -27.06
N ASN A 24 0.79 21.71 -25.87
CA ASN A 24 -0.61 22.09 -25.67
C ASN A 24 -0.79 23.56 -25.24
N ASN A 25 0.28 24.37 -25.24
CA ASN A 25 0.28 25.78 -24.83
C ASN A 25 -0.39 26.04 -23.47
N LEU A 26 -0.06 25.22 -22.46
CA LEU A 26 -0.67 25.30 -21.13
C LEU A 26 0.15 26.20 -20.19
N ALA A 27 -0.52 26.92 -19.29
CA ALA A 27 0.14 27.89 -18.42
C ALA A 27 0.93 27.19 -17.29
N SER A 28 0.48 26.01 -16.85
CA SER A 28 1.07 25.30 -15.72
C SER A 28 1.02 23.78 -15.88
N LEU A 29 1.84 23.07 -15.09
CA LEU A 29 1.76 21.62 -14.99
C LEU A 29 0.43 21.15 -14.38
N ASN A 30 -0.21 21.96 -13.54
CA ASN A 30 -1.53 21.63 -13.00
C ASN A 30 -2.58 21.58 -14.10
N GLU A 31 -2.53 22.48 -15.09
CA GLU A 31 -3.43 22.44 -16.25
C GLU A 31 -3.20 21.20 -17.13
N VAL A 32 -1.93 20.75 -17.25
CA VAL A 32 -1.61 19.48 -17.93
C VAL A 32 -2.32 18.34 -17.21
N ILE A 33 -2.16 18.27 -15.88
CA ILE A 33 -2.76 17.24 -15.05
C ILE A 33 -4.30 17.31 -15.12
N GLU A 34 -4.91 18.49 -15.02
CA GLU A 34 -6.36 18.68 -15.12
C GLU A 34 -6.93 18.29 -16.49
N LYS A 35 -6.15 18.36 -17.57
CA LYS A 35 -6.56 17.86 -18.90
C LYS A 35 -6.35 16.37 -19.08
N LEU A 36 -5.36 15.79 -18.41
CA LEU A 36 -5.10 14.34 -18.43
C LEU A 36 -6.07 13.57 -17.53
N ILE A 37 -6.45 14.13 -16.38
CA ILE A 37 -7.35 13.48 -15.41
C ILE A 37 -8.69 13.07 -16.05
N PRO A 38 -9.43 13.90 -16.82
CA PRO A 38 -10.67 13.50 -17.48
C PRO A 38 -10.52 12.29 -18.40
N ASN A 39 -9.38 12.19 -19.08
CA ASN A 39 -9.06 11.06 -19.94
C ASN A 39 -8.63 9.83 -19.13
N ALA A 40 -8.02 10.03 -17.96
CA ALA A 40 -7.67 8.95 -17.02
C ALA A 40 -8.88 8.46 -16.20
N VAL A 41 -9.88 9.31 -15.90
CA VAL A 41 -11.07 8.98 -15.08
C VAL A 41 -12.15 8.23 -15.87
N ASN A 42 -12.07 8.23 -17.21
CA ASN A 42 -12.93 7.39 -18.07
C ASN A 42 -12.50 5.91 -18.08
N GLU A 43 -11.31 5.58 -17.59
CA GLU A 43 -11.05 4.25 -17.09
C GLU A 43 -11.62 4.21 -15.68
N GLU A 44 -12.48 3.23 -15.34
CA GLU A 44 -12.78 2.95 -13.94
C GLU A 44 -11.44 2.69 -13.23
N TYR A 45 -10.86 3.72 -12.61
CA TYR A 45 -9.77 3.57 -11.65
C TYR A 45 -10.39 2.95 -10.40
N GLN A 46 -10.74 1.67 -10.50
CA GLN A 46 -10.83 0.83 -9.33
C GLN A 46 -9.43 0.82 -8.75
N PHE A 47 -9.22 1.61 -7.71
CA PHE A 47 -8.16 1.39 -6.75
C PHE A 47 -8.44 0.02 -6.12
N ASN A 48 -8.13 -1.05 -6.86
CA ASN A 48 -8.26 -2.43 -6.42
C ASN A 48 -7.12 -2.70 -5.44
N ARG A 49 -7.18 -1.99 -4.31
CA ARG A 49 -6.36 -2.29 -3.15
C ARG A 49 -6.96 -3.56 -2.59
N GLU A 50 -6.25 -4.66 -2.77
CA GLU A 50 -6.58 -5.94 -2.15
C GLU A 50 -6.91 -5.68 -0.67
N PRO A 51 -8.09 -6.11 -0.18
CA PRO A 51 -8.41 -5.94 1.23
C PRO A 51 -7.34 -6.62 2.07
N PRO A 52 -6.92 -6.01 3.19
CA PRO A 52 -5.92 -6.62 4.05
C PRO A 52 -6.43 -7.96 4.60
N ALA A 53 -5.54 -8.96 4.66
CA ALA A 53 -5.78 -10.18 5.41
C ALA A 53 -5.92 -9.87 6.91
N PHE A 54 -5.07 -8.97 7.41
CA PHE A 54 -5.18 -8.38 8.75
C PHE A 54 -4.50 -7.02 8.81
N THR A 55 -4.69 -6.30 9.91
CA THR A 55 -4.08 -5.00 10.15
C THR A 55 -3.46 -4.98 11.54
N LEU A 56 -2.16 -4.71 11.63
CA LEU A 56 -1.51 -4.45 12.91
C LEU A 56 -1.84 -3.02 13.35
N LYS A 57 -2.30 -2.88 14.59
CA LYS A 57 -2.60 -1.58 15.18
C LYS A 57 -1.32 -0.92 15.67
N GLY A 58 -1.18 0.38 15.46
CA GLY A 58 -0.09 1.19 16.03
C GLY A 58 -0.63 2.52 16.52
N SER A 59 0.10 3.21 17.40
CA SER A 59 -0.37 4.48 17.97
C SER A 59 -0.39 5.62 16.95
N LYS A 60 0.55 5.60 16.00
CA LYS A 60 0.71 6.61 14.95
C LYS A 60 0.12 6.18 13.63
N GLU A 61 0.29 4.92 13.26
CA GLU A 61 -0.19 4.35 12.01
C GLU A 61 -0.57 2.88 12.16
N ASN A 62 -1.57 2.47 11.39
CA ASN A 62 -1.94 1.06 11.26
C ASN A 62 -1.21 0.46 10.06
N LEU A 63 -0.75 -0.79 10.19
CA LEU A 63 -0.04 -1.50 9.14
C LEU A 63 -0.94 -2.60 8.54
N PRO A 64 -1.61 -2.36 7.40
CA PRO A 64 -2.38 -3.37 6.71
C PRO A 64 -1.47 -4.37 5.98
N ILE A 65 -1.68 -5.66 6.18
CA ILE A 65 -0.97 -6.75 5.50
C ILE A 65 -1.96 -7.48 4.58
N SER A 66 -1.66 -7.56 3.29
CA SER A 66 -2.53 -8.17 2.27
C SER A 66 -2.20 -9.65 2.04
N TYR A 67 -3.12 -10.43 1.46
CA TYR A 67 -2.86 -11.84 1.13
C TYR A 67 -1.73 -11.98 0.11
N SER A 68 -1.62 -11.09 -0.88
CA SER A 68 -0.48 -11.08 -1.81
C SER A 68 0.87 -10.89 -1.12
N MET A 69 0.92 -10.09 -0.04
CA MET A 69 2.13 -9.91 0.76
C MET A 69 2.45 -11.17 1.56
N LEU A 70 1.44 -11.81 2.17
CA LEU A 70 1.60 -13.07 2.90
C LEU A 70 2.14 -14.17 1.99
N LYS A 71 1.53 -14.39 0.82
CA LYS A 71 1.93 -15.43 -0.16
C LYS A 71 3.39 -15.30 -0.63
N LYS A 72 3.97 -14.10 -0.57
CA LYS A 72 5.35 -13.81 -1.02
C LYS A 72 6.37 -13.74 0.12
N SER A 73 5.93 -13.90 1.37
CA SER A 73 6.79 -13.72 2.55
C SER A 73 7.33 -15.05 3.05
N ASP A 74 8.59 -15.06 3.48
CA ASP A 74 9.24 -16.27 4.00
C ASP A 74 8.87 -16.55 5.47
N ASN A 75 9.12 -17.79 5.90
CA ASN A 75 9.06 -18.16 7.31
C ASN A 75 10.03 -17.28 8.13
N GLY A 76 9.57 -16.81 9.29
CA GLY A 76 10.32 -15.88 10.13
C GLY A 76 10.18 -14.41 9.72
N LYS A 77 9.46 -14.09 8.65
CA LYS A 77 9.13 -12.69 8.33
C LYS A 77 8.33 -12.08 9.48
N THR A 78 8.80 -10.93 9.96
CA THR A 78 8.14 -10.16 11.02
C THR A 78 7.70 -8.79 10.50
N TRP A 79 6.53 -8.36 10.97
CA TRP A 79 6.02 -7.00 10.87
C TRP A 79 5.71 -6.49 12.27
N SER A 80 6.03 -5.23 12.54
CA SER A 80 5.85 -4.65 13.86
C SER A 80 5.36 -3.22 13.76
N THR A 81 4.45 -2.87 14.66
CA THR A 81 4.18 -1.49 15.08
C THR A 81 4.73 -1.32 16.50
N ASP A 82 4.50 -0.15 17.09
CA ASP A 82 4.80 0.09 18.50
C ASP A 82 3.86 -0.66 19.47
N LEU A 83 2.72 -1.18 18.98
CA LEU A 83 1.71 -1.86 19.81
C LEU A 83 1.57 -3.35 19.53
N MET A 84 2.00 -3.83 18.35
CA MET A 84 1.77 -5.21 17.93
C MET A 84 2.90 -5.72 17.02
N GLU A 85 3.23 -6.99 17.15
CA GLU A 85 4.12 -7.71 16.24
C GLU A 85 3.37 -8.90 15.64
N ALA A 86 3.59 -9.16 14.35
CA ALA A 86 3.21 -10.42 13.70
C ALA A 86 4.42 -11.08 13.06
N THR A 87 4.60 -12.37 13.34
CA THR A 87 5.68 -13.19 12.77
C THR A 87 5.09 -14.41 12.08
N ILE A 88 5.50 -14.67 10.84
CA ILE A 88 5.16 -15.90 10.13
C ILE A 88 5.93 -17.06 10.75
N LEU A 89 5.21 -18.01 11.36
CA LEU A 89 5.81 -19.25 11.87
C LEU A 89 5.99 -20.28 10.76
N PHE A 90 5.04 -20.32 9.82
CA PHE A 90 5.00 -21.27 8.72
C PHE A 90 4.22 -20.67 7.55
N ASN A 91 4.69 -20.88 6.32
CA ASN A 91 4.06 -20.46 5.08
C ASN A 91 4.35 -21.48 3.98
N ASP A 92 3.30 -21.90 3.28
CA ASP A 92 3.36 -22.80 2.14
C ASP A 92 2.33 -22.43 1.06
N ASN A 93 2.13 -23.31 0.09
CA ASN A 93 1.18 -23.07 -1.01
C ASN A 93 -0.30 -23.07 -0.56
N TYR A 94 -0.62 -23.54 0.65
CA TYR A 94 -1.98 -23.69 1.17
C TYR A 94 -2.34 -22.63 2.20
N GLY A 95 -1.37 -22.02 2.86
CA GLY A 95 -1.64 -20.99 3.85
C GLY A 95 -0.42 -20.62 4.67
N CYS A 96 -0.66 -19.78 5.67
CA CYS A 96 0.37 -19.39 6.62
C CYS A 96 -0.16 -19.38 8.05
N LEU A 97 0.68 -19.80 8.99
CA LEU A 97 0.46 -19.67 10.42
C LEU A 97 1.24 -18.46 10.93
N ILE A 98 0.55 -17.54 11.57
CA ILE A 98 1.11 -16.28 12.04
C ILE A 98 0.92 -16.17 13.55
N ARG A 99 2.01 -15.83 14.24
CA ARG A 99 2.01 -15.47 15.66
C ARG A 99 1.89 -13.97 15.81
N PHE A 100 0.90 -13.51 16.55
CA PHE A 100 0.70 -12.13 16.98
C PHE A 100 1.13 -11.99 18.44
N MET A 101 1.83 -10.90 18.75
CA MET A 101 2.24 -10.56 20.11
C MET A 101 2.03 -9.08 20.37
N ILE A 102 1.60 -8.75 21.58
CA ILE A 102 1.60 -7.35 22.06
C ILE A 102 2.89 -7.15 22.85
N PRO A 103 3.79 -6.23 22.43
CA PRO A 103 5.03 -5.95 23.14
C PRO A 103 4.77 -5.60 24.60
N ASN A 104 5.60 -6.13 25.50
CA ASN A 104 5.51 -5.95 26.96
C ASN A 104 4.28 -6.62 27.62
N THR A 105 3.67 -7.58 26.94
CA THR A 105 2.68 -8.48 27.52
C THR A 105 3.08 -9.92 27.25
N ASP A 106 2.49 -10.85 28.00
CA ASP A 106 2.61 -12.29 27.73
C ASP A 106 1.50 -12.79 26.78
N GLU A 107 0.74 -11.88 26.16
CA GLU A 107 -0.36 -12.23 25.26
C GLU A 107 0.18 -12.61 23.88
N VAL A 108 -0.11 -13.84 23.48
CA VAL A 108 0.30 -14.42 22.20
C VAL A 108 -0.88 -15.12 21.56
N ASP A 109 -1.21 -14.72 20.34
CA ASP A 109 -2.23 -15.38 19.52
C ASP A 109 -1.59 -16.01 18.29
N CYS A 110 -2.03 -17.21 17.92
CA CYS A 110 -1.62 -17.88 16.69
C CYS A 110 -2.83 -18.07 15.79
N ILE A 111 -2.78 -17.49 14.59
CA ILE A 111 -3.89 -17.54 13.62
C ILE A 111 -3.39 -18.13 12.31
N TYR A 112 -4.13 -19.11 11.79
CA TYR A 112 -3.89 -19.69 10.48
C TYR A 112 -4.74 -19.01 9.41
N TYR A 113 -4.09 -18.55 8.35
CA TYR A 113 -4.72 -17.97 7.17
C TYR A 113 -4.62 -18.94 6.00
N HIS A 114 -5.77 -19.47 5.57
CA HIS A 114 -5.83 -20.34 4.40
C HIS A 114 -5.84 -19.52 3.11
N TYR A 115 -5.00 -19.90 2.15
CA TYR A 115 -5.00 -19.30 0.82
C TYR A 115 -6.08 -19.95 -0.04
N LEU A 116 -7.07 -19.14 -0.43
CA LEU A 116 -7.99 -19.53 -1.49
C LEU A 116 -7.18 -19.73 -2.79
N LYS A 117 -7.45 -20.85 -3.45
CA LYS A 117 -6.90 -21.19 -4.77
C LYS A 117 -7.49 -20.30 -5.86
#